data_AF-A0A158KZT9-F1
#
_entry.id   AF-A0A158KZT9-F1
#
_cell.length_a   1.000
_cell.length_b   1.000
_cell.length_c   1.000
_cell.angle_alpha   90.00
_cell.angle_beta   90.00
_cell.angle_gamma   90.00
#
_symmetry.space_group_name_H-M   'P 1'
#
loop_
_entity.id
_entity.type
_entity.pdbx_description
1 polymer ?
#
loop_
_entity_poly.entity_id
_entity_poly.type
_entity_poly.pdbx_seq_one_letter_code
_entity_poly.pdbx_strand_id
1 'polypeptide(L)'
;MNQIFVEKTRDGEIARALNLALHTFSVFSGIEATMEGESLRLDFARESAAMMHALRLLGVQPGEILPSPNFDDFDLAKKNVPGF
;
A
#
# COMPACT_ATOMS: atom_id res chain seq x y z
N MET A 1 -11.54 -2.87 -13.06
CA MET A 1 -10.76 -3.36 -11.90
C MET A 1 -9.73 -4.34 -12.44
N ASN A 2 -8.44 -4.09 -12.22
CA ASN A 2 -7.36 -4.95 -12.71
C ASN A 2 -7.41 -6.31 -11.97
N GLN A 3 -7.35 -7.42 -12.71
CA GLN A 3 -7.51 -8.77 -12.17
C GLN A 3 -6.40 -9.15 -11.18
N ILE A 4 -5.22 -8.54 -11.29
CA ILE A 4 -4.10 -8.74 -10.35
C ILE A 4 -4.53 -8.51 -8.89
N PHE A 5 -5.50 -7.61 -8.64
CA PHE A 5 -5.97 -7.33 -7.29
C PHE A 5 -6.93 -8.37 -6.71
N VAL A 6 -7.55 -9.22 -7.54
CA VAL A 6 -8.47 -10.28 -7.08
C VAL A 6 -7.84 -11.67 -7.14
N GLU A 7 -6.82 -11.85 -7.95
CA GLU A 7 -6.12 -13.12 -8.09
C GLU A 7 -5.39 -13.51 -6.79
N LYS A 8 -5.56 -14.78 -6.38
CA LYS A 8 -4.86 -15.38 -5.24
C LYS A 8 -3.49 -15.93 -5.66
N THR A 9 -2.75 -15.12 -6.41
CA THR A 9 -1.39 -15.40 -6.88
C THR A 9 -0.39 -14.60 -6.03
N ARG A 10 0.88 -15.01 -6.04
CA ARG A 10 1.97 -14.25 -5.40
C ARG A 10 1.97 -12.80 -5.86
N ASP A 11 1.90 -12.57 -7.16
CA ASP A 11 1.95 -11.23 -7.74
C ASP A 11 0.71 -10.41 -7.37
N GLY A 12 -0.46 -11.05 -7.25
CA GLY A 12 -1.66 -10.42 -6.73
C GLY A 12 -1.57 -10.04 -5.26
N GLU A 13 -0.94 -10.87 -4.42
CA GLU A 13 -0.67 -10.53 -3.02
C GLU A 13 0.29 -9.34 -2.90
N ILE A 14 1.35 -9.33 -3.70
CA ILE A 14 2.31 -8.21 -3.76
C ILE A 14 1.61 -6.93 -4.24
N ALA A 15 0.83 -7.00 -5.32
CA ALA A 15 0.10 -5.84 -5.85
C ALA A 15 -0.86 -5.24 -4.82
N ARG A 16 -1.60 -6.09 -4.10
CA ARG A 16 -2.49 -5.67 -3.00
C ARG A 16 -1.72 -4.99 -1.87
N ALA A 17 -0.62 -5.57 -1.40
CA ALA A 17 0.19 -4.99 -0.33
C ALA A 17 0.78 -3.63 -0.74
N LEU A 18 1.28 -3.51 -1.97
CA LEU A 18 1.79 -2.25 -2.52
C LEU A 18 0.68 -1.19 -2.66
N ASN A 19 -0.52 -1.58 -3.11
CA ASN A 19 -1.66 -0.69 -3.22
C ASN A 19 -2.11 -0.15 -1.84
N LEU A 20 -2.07 -0.99 -0.80
CA LEU A 20 -2.35 -0.57 0.57
C LEU A 20 -1.36 0.49 1.04
N ALA A 21 -0.07 0.21 0.93
CA ALA A 21 0.96 1.11 1.41
C ALA A 21 0.96 2.43 0.63
N LEU A 22 0.74 2.38 -0.69
CA LEU A 22 0.60 3.58 -1.52
C LEU A 22 -0.63 4.40 -1.13
N HIS A 23 -1.75 3.76 -0.79
CA HIS A 23 -2.94 4.45 -0.28
C HIS A 23 -2.63 5.16 1.04
N THR A 24 -2.00 4.47 1.99
CA THR A 24 -1.55 5.08 3.26
C THR A 24 -0.68 6.30 3.00
N PHE A 25 0.36 6.19 2.17
CA PHE A 25 1.22 7.33 1.86
C PHE A 25 0.47 8.46 1.17
N SER A 26 -0.47 8.16 0.27
CA SER A 26 -1.28 9.18 -0.38
C SER A 26 -2.18 9.93 0.62
N VAL A 27 -2.67 9.25 1.66
CA VAL A 27 -3.52 9.86 2.70
C VAL A 27 -2.69 10.68 3.70
N PHE A 28 -1.54 10.16 4.13
CA PHE A 28 -0.74 10.79 5.19
C PHE A 28 0.34 11.75 4.67
N SER A 29 0.67 11.72 3.38
CA SER A 29 1.63 12.66 2.80
C SER A 29 1.12 14.09 2.88
N GLY A 30 1.96 14.98 3.37
CA GLY A 30 1.66 16.39 3.57
C GLY A 30 1.06 16.73 4.93
N ILE A 31 0.75 15.74 5.78
CA ILE A 31 0.31 15.96 7.16
C ILE A 31 1.48 16.49 8.00
N GLU A 32 1.19 17.47 8.85
CA GLU A 32 2.09 17.90 9.91
C GLU A 32 1.91 16.99 11.13
N ALA A 33 3.00 16.38 11.57
CA ALA A 33 3.06 15.52 12.73
C ALA A 33 3.99 16.15 13.77
N THR A 34 3.56 16.17 15.02
CA THR A 34 4.43 16.55 16.14
C THR A 34 5.07 15.29 16.71
N MET A 35 6.39 15.20 16.64
CA MET A 35 7.18 14.10 17.21
C MET A 35 8.26 14.69 18.11
N GLU A 36 8.33 14.21 19.36
CA GLU A 36 9.34 14.66 20.34
C GLU A 36 9.42 16.18 20.55
N GLY A 37 8.30 16.89 20.32
CA GLY A 37 8.22 18.35 20.45
C GLY A 37 8.57 19.12 19.18
N GLU A 38 8.99 18.44 18.12
CA GLU A 38 9.24 19.04 16.80
C GLU A 38 8.06 18.78 15.86
N SER A 39 7.68 19.81 15.08
CA SER A 39 6.70 19.64 13.99
C SER A 39 7.45 19.30 12.71
N LEU A 40 7.10 18.17 12.11
CA LEU A 40 7.63 17.74 10.83
C LEU A 40 6.48 17.48 9.86
N ARG A 41 6.69 17.88 8.61
CA ARG A 41 5.77 17.54 7.52
C ARG A 41 6.17 16.19 6.95
N LEU A 42 5.26 15.24 6.99
CA LEU A 42 5.46 13.93 6.38
C LEU A 42 5.50 14.09 4.85
N ASP A 43 6.59 13.67 4.23
CA ASP A 43 6.74 13.63 2.77
C ASP A 43 7.08 12.19 2.35
N PHE A 44 6.14 11.57 1.64
CA PHE A 44 6.28 10.21 1.13
C PHE A 44 6.37 10.16 -0.41
N ALA A 45 6.78 11.26 -1.06
CA ALA A 45 6.80 11.35 -2.52
C ALA A 45 7.73 10.28 -3.14
N ARG A 46 8.88 10.01 -2.53
CA ARG A 46 9.85 9.02 -3.05
C ARG A 46 9.32 7.60 -2.92
N GLU A 47 8.74 7.27 -1.77
CA GLU A 47 8.17 5.97 -1.46
C GLU A 47 6.96 5.70 -2.37
N SER A 48 6.10 6.72 -2.55
CA SER A 48 4.96 6.65 -3.46
C SER A 48 5.42 6.41 -4.91
N ALA A 49 6.48 7.09 -5.37
CA ALA A 49 7.04 6.87 -6.69
C ALA A 49 7.60 5.46 -6.89
N ALA A 50 8.28 4.91 -5.87
CA ALA A 50 8.79 3.55 -5.89
C ALA A 50 7.65 2.52 -5.95
N MET A 51 6.59 2.70 -5.16
CA MET A 51 5.42 1.82 -5.18
C MET A 51 4.66 1.88 -6.50
N MET A 52 4.46 3.08 -7.07
CA MET A 52 3.87 3.24 -8.40
C MET A 52 4.74 2.59 -9.49
N HIS A 53 6.07 2.58 -9.34
CA HIS A 53 6.94 1.86 -10.26
C HIS A 53 6.77 0.34 -10.14
N ALA A 54 6.76 -0.21 -8.92
CA ALA A 54 6.55 -1.63 -8.69
C ALA A 54 5.18 -2.11 -9.20
N LEU A 55 4.11 -1.35 -8.94
CA LEU A 55 2.77 -1.63 -9.46
C LEU A 55 2.75 -1.67 -11.01
N ARG A 56 3.45 -0.74 -11.67
CA ARG A 56 3.60 -0.76 -13.14
C ARG A 56 4.31 -2.01 -13.65
N LEU A 57 5.34 -2.48 -12.95
CA LEU A 57 6.02 -3.75 -13.30
C LEU A 57 5.11 -4.97 -13.18
N LEU A 58 4.11 -4.91 -12.29
CA LEU A 58 3.06 -5.92 -12.14
C LEU A 58 1.89 -5.74 -13.14
N GLY A 59 2.01 -4.81 -14.09
CA GLY A 59 0.98 -4.55 -15.11
C GLY A 59 -0.19 -3.69 -14.63
N VAL A 60 -0.07 -3.01 -13.48
CA VAL A 60 -1.10 -2.08 -12.98
C VAL A 60 -0.94 -0.71 -13.63
N GLN A 61 -2.02 -0.19 -14.22
CA GLN A 61 -2.01 1.17 -14.75
C GLN A 61 -2.28 2.22 -13.65
N PRO A 62 -1.75 3.47 -13.77
CA PRO A 62 -1.88 4.50 -12.72
C PRO A 62 -3.32 4.86 -12.30
N GLY A 63 -4.32 4.66 -13.17
CA GLY A 63 -5.74 4.88 -12.86
C GLY A 63 -6.49 3.66 -12.32
N GLU A 64 -5.83 2.50 -12.24
CA GLU A 64 -6.40 1.24 -11.75
C GLU A 64 -6.09 0.99 -10.26
N ILE A 65 -5.31 1.87 -9.65
CA ILE A 65 -5.01 1.89 -8.23
C ILE A 65 -6.34 2.08 -7.50
N LEU A 66 -6.77 1.04 -6.78
CA LEU A 66 -8.06 1.03 -6.11
C LEU A 66 -8.01 1.91 -4.85
N PRO A 67 -9.14 2.53 -4.44
CA PRO A 67 -9.28 2.99 -3.06
C PRO A 67 -9.01 1.81 -2.11
N SER A 68 -8.46 2.10 -0.92
CA SER A 68 -7.98 1.09 0.05
C SER A 68 -8.79 -0.22 -0.01
N PRO A 69 -8.19 -1.34 -0.43
CA PRO A 69 -8.90 -2.60 -0.44
C PRO A 69 -9.41 -2.91 0.97
N ASN A 70 -10.63 -3.44 1.09
CA ASN A 70 -11.10 -3.96 2.38
C ASN A 70 -10.33 -5.24 2.68
N PHE A 71 -9.30 -5.14 3.55
CA PHE A 71 -8.40 -6.25 3.86
C PHE A 71 -8.87 -7.12 5.03
N ASP A 72 -9.99 -6.79 5.69
CA ASP A 72 -10.65 -7.72 6.61
C ASP A 72 -10.99 -9.05 5.91
N ASP A 73 -11.20 -9.01 4.59
CA ASP A 73 -11.46 -10.17 3.74
C ASP A 73 -10.20 -11.01 3.41
N PHE A 74 -9.00 -10.46 3.61
CA PHE A 74 -7.72 -11.06 3.17
C PHE A 74 -6.76 -11.41 4.31
N ASP A 75 -7.15 -11.12 5.54
CA ASP A 75 -6.64 -11.71 6.79
C ASP A 75 -5.13 -11.96 6.89
N LEU A 76 -4.33 -10.97 6.47
CA LEU A 76 -2.87 -11.05 6.53
C LEU A 76 -2.35 -11.09 7.99
N ALA A 77 -3.14 -10.59 8.94
CA ALA A 77 -2.83 -10.56 10.37
C ALA A 77 -3.37 -11.76 11.17
N LYS A 78 -4.41 -12.49 10.72
CA LYS A 78 -4.84 -13.75 11.38
C LYS A 78 -4.21 -15.01 10.80
N LYS A 79 -3.20 -14.88 9.93
CA LYS A 79 -2.17 -15.92 9.90
C LYS A 79 -1.48 -15.87 11.26
N ASN A 80 -2.01 -16.66 12.20
CA ASN A 80 -1.31 -17.04 13.43
C ASN A 80 0.06 -17.57 13.01
N VAL A 81 1.07 -16.71 13.02
CA VAL A 81 2.46 -17.13 12.93
C VAL A 81 2.74 -17.74 14.30
N PRO A 82 2.87 -19.07 14.42
CA PRO A 82 3.23 -19.64 15.71
C PRO A 82 4.72 -19.34 15.90
N GLY A 83 5.02 -18.46 16.85
CA GLY A 83 6.38 -18.22 17.32
C GLY A 83 6.99 -16.92 16.82
N PHE A 84 6.86 -15.88 17.65
CA PHE A 84 8.05 -15.25 18.23
C PHE A 84 8.11 -15.66 19.70
#